data_AF-A0A6N9GRZ3-F1
#
_entry.id   AF-A0A6N9GRZ3-F1
#
_cell.length_a   1.000
_cell.length_b   1.000
_cell.length_c   1.000
_cell.angle_alpha   90.00
_cell.angle_beta   90.00
_cell.angle_gamma   90.00
#
_symmetry.space_group_name_H-M   'P 1'
#
loop_
_entity.id
_entity.type
_entity.pdbx_description
1 polymer ?
#
loop_
_entity_poly.entity_id
_entity_poly.type
_entity_poly.pdbx_seq_one_letter_code
_entity_poly.pdbx_strand_id
1 'polypeptide(L)'
;MIRIQLSPDNLSKVRALRQDSTLRPAERNRVEMVLLSHSGWSPGSIGSHLGYCAATARRVLRQFQTEGIQAIRHRPCGPAPDAEHRVRIQTKLGQLRSEERTWS
;
A
#
# COMPACT_ATOMS: atom_id res chain seq x y z
N MET A 1 6.72 2.17 23.12
CA MET A 1 6.77 1.01 22.19
C MET A 1 5.41 0.90 21.51
N ILE A 2 5.32 0.87 20.18
CA ILE A 2 4.03 0.76 19.49
C ILE A 2 3.59 -0.70 19.53
N ARG A 3 2.42 -0.97 20.13
CA ARG A 3 1.80 -2.28 20.20
C ARG A 3 0.36 -2.18 19.71
N ILE A 4 -0.02 -3.03 18.76
CA ILE A 4 -1.39 -3.11 18.28
C ILE A 4 -2.20 -4.03 19.18
N GLN A 5 -3.34 -3.55 19.68
CA GLN A 5 -4.32 -4.38 20.37
C GLN A 5 -5.47 -4.61 19.39
N LEU A 6 -5.61 -5.84 18.90
CA LEU A 6 -6.71 -6.22 18.02
C LEU A 6 -7.84 -6.80 18.86
N SER A 7 -9.07 -6.35 18.61
CA SER A 7 -10.25 -7.08 19.07
C SER A 7 -10.34 -8.44 18.37
N PRO A 8 -11.05 -9.43 18.93
CA PRO A 8 -11.21 -10.74 18.29
C PRO A 8 -11.76 -10.67 16.85
N ASP A 9 -12.69 -9.74 16.60
CA ASP A 9 -13.25 -9.48 15.27
C ASP A 9 -12.20 -8.92 14.30
N ASN A 10 -11.45 -7.89 14.72
CA ASN A 10 -10.37 -7.33 13.90
C ASN A 10 -9.23 -8.33 13.67
N LEU A 11 -8.89 -9.15 14.66
CA LEU A 11 -7.89 -10.20 14.51
C LEU A 11 -8.33 -11.21 13.44
N SER A 12 -9.59 -11.61 13.45
CA SER A 12 -10.16 -12.53 12.45
C SER A 12 -10.10 -11.92 11.05
N LYS A 13 -10.47 -10.64 10.89
CA LYS A 13 -10.37 -9.91 9.61
C LYS A 13 -8.92 -9.80 9.11
N VAL A 14 -7.98 -9.44 9.98
CA VAL A 14 -6.55 -9.35 9.61
C VAL A 14 -5.97 -10.72 9.25
N ARG A 15 -6.39 -11.79 9.92
CA ARG A 15 -6.01 -13.17 9.57
C ARG A 15 -6.59 -13.62 8.23
N ALA A 16 -7.85 -13.29 7.95
CA ALA A 16 -8.47 -13.59 6.66
C ALA A 16 -7.70 -12.94 5.50
N LEU A 17 -7.22 -11.71 5.69
CA LEU A 17 -6.38 -11.02 4.69
C LEU A 17 -5.10 -11.79 4.37
N ARG A 18 -4.53 -12.58 5.29
CA ARG A 18 -3.33 -13.39 5.00
C ARG A 18 -3.55 -14.38 3.84
N GLN A 19 -4.80 -14.84 3.66
CA GLN A 19 -5.19 -15.80 2.63
C GLN A 19 -5.71 -15.12 1.36
N ASP A 20 -5.87 -13.79 1.37
CA ASP A 20 -6.37 -13.03 0.23
C ASP A 20 -5.32 -12.98 -0.91
N SER A 21 -5.67 -13.61 -2.04
CA SER A 21 -4.82 -13.67 -3.23
C SER A 21 -4.65 -12.32 -3.92
N THR A 22 -5.54 -11.36 -3.67
CA THR A 22 -5.51 -10.02 -4.29
C THR A 22 -4.51 -9.08 -3.63
N LEU A 23 -3.93 -9.44 -2.48
CA LEU A 23 -2.91 -8.63 -1.82
C LEU A 23 -1.57 -8.73 -2.51
N ARG A 24 -0.99 -7.56 -2.78
CA ARG A 24 0.39 -7.44 -3.26
C ARG A 24 1.35 -7.91 -2.17
N PRO A 25 2.57 -8.39 -2.52
CA PRO A 25 3.55 -8.83 -1.53
C PRO A 25 3.83 -7.82 -0.40
N ALA A 26 3.92 -6.53 -0.74
CA ALA A 26 4.11 -5.47 0.25
C ALA A 26 2.92 -5.29 1.21
N GLU A 27 1.69 -5.53 0.75
CA GLU A 27 0.49 -5.45 1.58
C GLU A 27 0.40 -6.65 2.52
N ARG A 28 0.80 -7.85 2.05
CA ARG A 28 0.96 -9.04 2.92
C ARG A 28 1.97 -8.79 4.03
N ASN A 29 3.11 -8.17 3.73
CA ASN A 29 4.09 -7.79 4.75
C ASN A 29 3.51 -6.81 5.79
N ARG A 30 2.60 -5.91 5.40
CA ARG A 30 1.89 -5.04 6.36
C ARG A 30 0.95 -5.84 7.27
N VAL A 31 0.24 -6.84 6.74
CA VAL A 31 -0.56 -7.77 7.55
C VAL A 31 0.33 -8.44 8.60
N GLU A 32 1.49 -8.96 8.18
CA GLU A 32 2.46 -9.60 9.09
C GLU A 32 2.96 -8.65 10.16
N MET A 33 3.31 -7.41 9.81
CA MET A 33 3.75 -6.40 10.78
C MET A 33 2.69 -6.19 11.88
N VAL A 34 1.41 -6.10 11.51
CA VAL A 34 0.30 -5.90 12.45
C VAL A 34 0.11 -7.12 13.36
N LEU A 35 0.11 -8.33 12.80
CA LEU A 35 -0.04 -9.57 13.56
C LEU A 35 1.13 -9.78 14.55
N LEU A 36 2.37 -9.56 14.10
CA LEU A 36 3.55 -9.67 14.95
C LEU A 36 3.52 -8.64 16.08
N SER A 37 3.15 -7.39 15.77
CA SER A 37 3.00 -6.36 16.81
C SER A 37 1.92 -6.73 17.83
N HIS A 38 0.80 -7.31 17.39
CA HIS A 38 -0.25 -7.80 18.28
C HIS A 38 0.25 -8.92 19.20
N SER A 39 1.08 -9.83 18.68
CA SER A 39 1.76 -10.88 19.45
C SER A 39 2.88 -10.37 20.37
N GLY A 40 3.14 -9.06 20.40
CA GLY A 40 4.07 -8.42 21.33
C GLY A 40 5.46 -8.14 20.74
N TRP A 41 5.68 -8.36 19.45
CA TRP A 41 6.98 -8.10 18.84
C TRP A 41 7.27 -6.60 18.77
N SER A 42 8.55 -6.25 18.95
CA SER A 42 9.00 -4.86 18.79
C SER A 42 9.08 -4.46 17.32
N PRO A 43 8.88 -3.18 16.95
CA PRO A 43 9.06 -2.72 15.57
C PRO A 43 10.45 -3.00 14.99
N GLY A 44 11.49 -3.06 15.83
CA GLY A 44 12.84 -3.44 15.41
C GLY A 44 12.93 -4.91 15.03
N SER A 45 12.44 -5.80 15.90
CA SER A 45 12.39 -7.24 15.68
C SER A 45 11.56 -7.60 14.44
N ILE A 46 10.41 -6.94 14.27
CA ILE A 46 9.54 -7.09 13.10
C ILE A 46 10.28 -6.69 11.82
N GLY A 47 10.96 -5.54 11.85
CA GLY A 47 11.75 -5.05 10.72
C GLY A 47 12.81 -6.06 10.31
N SER A 48 13.65 -6.49 11.26
CA SER A 48 14.70 -7.49 10.99
C SER A 48 14.14 -8.81 10.46
N HIS A 49 13.02 -9.29 11.01
CA HIS A 49 12.39 -10.54 10.59
C HIS A 49 11.83 -10.48 9.15
N LEU A 50 11.26 -9.34 8.75
CA LEU A 50 10.62 -9.15 7.44
C LEU A 50 11.55 -8.50 6.39
N GLY A 51 12.80 -8.19 6.74
CA GLY A 51 13.74 -7.50 5.84
C GLY A 51 13.47 -6.00 5.65
N TYR A 52 12.80 -5.34 6.59
CA TYR A 52 12.51 -3.90 6.56
C TYR A 52 13.24 -3.14 7.67
N CYS A 53 13.46 -1.84 7.46
CA CYS A 53 13.94 -0.98 8.54
C CYS A 53 12.85 -0.77 9.62
N ALA A 54 13.27 -0.61 10.87
CA ALA A 54 12.35 -0.38 12.00
C ALA A 54 11.43 0.85 11.80
N ALA A 55 11.90 1.87 11.08
CA ALA A 55 11.09 3.05 10.75
C ALA A 55 9.87 2.70 9.89
N THR A 56 10.02 1.78 8.93
CA THR A 56 8.91 1.30 8.10
C THR A 56 7.87 0.57 8.95
N ALA A 57 8.31 -0.33 9.84
CA ALA A 57 7.40 -1.03 10.75
C ALA A 57 6.63 -0.02 11.63
N ARG A 58 7.32 0.96 12.23
CA ARG A 58 6.66 2.00 13.04
C ARG A 58 5.64 2.80 12.23
N ARG A 59 5.96 3.19 11.00
CA ARG A 59 5.05 3.93 10.12
C ARG A 59 3.78 3.14 9.84
N VAL A 60 3.92 1.88 9.46
CA VAL A 60 2.78 0.99 9.17
C VAL A 60 1.90 0.80 10.40
N LEU A 61 2.50 0.54 11.56
CA LEU A 61 1.74 0.33 12.80
C LEU A 61 1.00 1.60 13.25
N ARG A 62 1.61 2.79 13.13
CA ARG A 62 0.93 4.06 13.40
C ARG A 62 -0.24 4.29 12.45
N GLN A 63 -0.03 4.05 11.16
CA GLN A 63 -1.09 4.19 10.17
C GLN A 63 -2.26 3.24 10.47
N PHE A 64 -1.96 2.00 10.85
CA PHE A 64 -2.98 1.03 11.27
C PHE A 64 -3.74 1.47 12.52
N GLN A 65 -3.10 2.13 13.49
CA GLN A 65 -3.81 2.68 14.66
C GLN A 65 -4.82 3.77 14.27
N THR A 66 -4.52 4.56 13.23
CA THR A 66 -5.38 5.65 12.78
C THR A 66 -6.48 5.19 11.83
N GLU A 67 -6.15 4.35 10.85
CA GLU A 67 -7.05 4.00 9.73
C GLU A 67 -7.59 2.56 9.83
N GLY A 68 -7.12 1.76 10.79
CA GLY A 68 -7.50 0.37 10.95
C GLY A 68 -7.08 -0.49 9.75
N ILE A 69 -7.96 -1.43 9.37
CA ILE A 69 -7.73 -2.38 8.28
C ILE A 69 -7.43 -1.69 6.93
N GLN A 70 -7.97 -0.49 6.70
CA GLN A 70 -7.72 0.24 5.45
C GLN A 70 -6.25 0.59 5.25
N ALA A 71 -5.45 0.71 6.31
CA ALA A 71 -4.00 0.96 6.25
C ALA A 71 -3.19 -0.17 5.59
N ILE A 72 -3.76 -1.39 5.53
CA ILE A 72 -3.08 -2.55 4.95
C ILE A 72 -2.93 -2.38 3.44
N ARG A 73 -3.96 -1.85 2.77
CA ARG A 73 -3.93 -1.62 1.33
C ARG A 73 -3.06 -0.42 0.99
N HIS A 74 -2.35 -0.50 -0.12
CA HIS A 74 -1.63 0.65 -0.63
C HIS A 74 -2.64 1.70 -1.11
N ARG A 75 -2.52 2.92 -0.58
CA ARG A 75 -3.22 4.06 -1.14
C ARG A 75 -2.64 4.34 -2.54
N PRO A 76 -3.47 4.48 -3.58
CA PRO A 76 -2.97 4.94 -4.87
C PRO A 76 -2.28 6.29 -4.70
N CYS A 77 -1.14 6.45 -5.39
CA CYS A 77 -0.37 7.69 -5.34
C CYS A 77 -0.99 8.71 -6.29
N GLY A 78 -1.30 9.90 -5.77
CA GLY A 78 -1.85 11.01 -6.56
C GLY A 78 -3.38 11.03 -6.67
N PRO A 79 -3.93 12.10 -7.27
CA PRO A 79 -5.35 12.17 -7.58
C PRO A 79 -5.74 11.10 -8.61
N ALA A 80 -7.04 10.83 -8.73
CA ALA A 80 -7.53 10.00 -9.81
C ALA A 80 -7.08 10.59 -11.17
N PRO A 81 -6.77 9.74 -12.18
CA PRO A 81 -6.37 10.23 -13.49
C PRO A 81 -7.43 11.16 -14.08
N ASP A 82 -7.01 12.31 -14.61
CA ASP A 82 -7.89 13.21 -15.34
C ASP A 82 -8.18 12.61 -16.74
N ALA A 83 -9.37 12.01 -16.88
CA ALA A 83 -9.79 11.33 -18.09
C ALA A 83 -9.97 12.29 -19.27
N GLU A 84 -10.52 13.49 -19.01
CA GLU A 84 -10.73 14.51 -20.04
C GLU A 84 -9.40 15.04 -20.56
N HIS A 85 -8.47 15.34 -19.65
CA HIS A 85 -7.12 15.73 -20.02
C HIS A 85 -6.42 14.65 -20.84
N ARG A 86 -6.56 13.38 -20.46
CA ARG A 86 -5.97 12.26 -21.19
C ARG A 86 -6.51 12.16 -22.61
N VAL A 87 -7.83 12.26 -22.80
CA VAL A 87 -8.46 12.27 -24.13
C VAL A 87 -7.94 13.43 -24.96
N ARG A 88 -7.89 14.64 -24.39
CA ARG A 88 -7.38 15.83 -25.09
C ARG A 88 -5.94 15.65 -25.56
N ILE A 89 -5.08 15.09 -24.71
CA ILE A 89 -3.67 14.81 -25.07
C ILE A 89 -3.58 13.73 -26.15
N GLN A 90 -4.37 12.65 -26.05
CA GLN A 90 -4.38 11.60 -27.07
C GLN A 90 -4.82 12.12 -28.43
N THR A 91 -5.85 12.96 -28.49
CA THR A 91 -6.30 13.58 -29.74
C THR A 91 -5.21 14.47 -30.35
N LYS A 92 -4.57 15.33 -29.56
CA LYS A 92 -3.46 16.17 -30.03
C LYS A 92 -2.27 15.34 -30.52
N LEU A 93 -1.91 14.29 -29.79
CA LEU A 93 -0.83 13.39 -30.21
C LEU A 93 -1.17 12.65 -31.51
N GLY A 94 -2.43 12.28 -31.72
CA GLY A 94 -2.90 11.71 -32.98
C GLY A 94 -2.72 12.68 -34.15
N GLN A 95 -3.10 13.93 -33.96
CA GLN A 95 -2.91 15.00 -34.97
C GLN A 95 -1.44 15.21 -35.30
N LEU A 96 -0.58 15.40 -34.29
CA LEU A 96 0.86 15.58 -34.49
C LEU A 96 1.53 14.38 -35.16
N ARG A 97 1.02 13.16 -34.93
CA ARG A 97 1.53 11.95 -35.59
C ARG A 97 1.11 11.84 -37.05
N SER A 98 -0.01 12.45 -37.44
CA SER A 98 -0.47 12.50 -38.83
C SER A 98 0.21 13.58 -39.66
N GLU A 99 0.90 14.52 -39.00
CA GLU A 99 1.74 15.50 -39.69
C GLU A 99 2.98 14.82 -40.28
N GLU A 100 3.34 15.23 -41.49
CA GLU A 100 4.53 14.75 -42.18
C GLU A 100 5.78 15.23 -41.43
N ARG A 101 6.71 14.32 -41.15
CA ARG A 101 7.92 14.68 -40.40
C ARG A 101 8.76 15.64 -41.24
N THR A 102 9.12 16.78 -40.65
CA THR A 102 9.88 17.85 -41.32
C THR A 102 11.40 17.70 -41.25
N TRP A 103 11.90 16.63 -40.63
CA TRP A 103 13.32 16.29 -40.62
C TRP A 103 13.59 15.16 -41.60
N SER A 104 14.30 15.49 -42.69
CA SER A 104 15.04 14.58 -43.56
C SER A 104 16.53 14.64 -43.22
#